data_AF-A0A1V6CYL9-F1
#
_entry.id   AF-A0A1V6CYL9-F1
#
_cell.length_a   1.000
_cell.length_b   1.000
_cell.length_c   1.000
_cell.angle_alpha   90.00
_cell.angle_beta   90.00
_cell.angle_gamma   90.00
#
_symmetry.space_group_name_H-M   'P 1'
#
loop_
_entity.id
_entity.type
_entity.pdbx_description
1 polymer ?
#
loop_
_entity_poly.entity_id
_entity_poly.type
_entity_poly.pdbx_seq_one_letter_code
_entity_poly.pdbx_strand_id
1 'polypeptide(L)'
;MKKTIIGVIVFVIAVLTFIRWFSGEEEYYNLKLEKLKQEYSVTPVSSIDHSKLSALQKKFASPQEVTEACNSCHTERHREVMNSAHWNWERVSYVEGRGITAAGKKNVLNNFCLGAQSNELACAACHIGFGMTDDHFDFNNARNVDCMVCHDNSEEYMKGASMSGYPDRNVNLTKVAQSVGNPERINCGSCHFYSGGGNNVKHGDLEEAQLSCDRDLDVHMASNGMNMSCVACHNAENHQIKGKLYSVSSENYNRATCEDCHTGTPHFDDLLNRHNAKVSCQACHIPLYAKANATKMDWKWSDAGKLRNGEPYREFNSDSTSEYLSIKGTFRWAKNLKPDYIWFNGTADHYMLGDTIREVPVKMNTLFGSHDNKDSKIFPVKINTGDQIYDKVYKTLIQPKLFSLNKGDSAYWKDFNWNTAAAAGMARVGLPFSGQYDFVETIMYWPVNHMVAPKEKTVGCAECHTRSNGRLENLAGFYLPGRDHNRPLDIFGIFIIVTCLGGVFVHALFRILATSRRKKSSIDTITEP
;
A
#
# COMPACT_ATOMS: atom_id res chain seq x y z
N MET A 1 -17.88 16.83 58.74
CA MET A 1 -17.92 16.76 57.27
C MET A 1 -16.81 17.56 56.58
N LYS A 2 -16.67 18.89 56.76
CA LYS A 2 -15.63 19.69 56.05
C LYS A 2 -14.18 19.22 56.27
N LYS A 3 -13.79 18.85 57.51
CA LYS A 3 -12.42 18.38 57.82
C LYS A 3 -12.10 17.02 57.18
N THR A 4 -13.08 16.13 57.07
CA THR A 4 -12.94 14.80 56.46
C THR A 4 -12.78 14.90 54.94
N ILE A 5 -13.54 15.80 54.30
CA ILE A 5 -13.45 16.07 52.85
C ILE A 5 -12.08 16.65 52.50
N ILE A 6 -11.57 17.60 53.29
CA ILE A 6 -10.23 18.16 53.10
C ILE A 6 -9.14 17.08 53.23
N GLY A 7 -9.25 16.20 54.23
CA GLY A 7 -8.32 15.08 54.40
C GLY A 7 -8.30 14.11 53.21
N VAL A 8 -9.46 13.78 52.64
CA VAL A 8 -9.56 12.93 51.45
C VAL A 8 -8.99 13.64 50.22
N ILE A 9 -9.26 14.93 50.03
CA ILE A 9 -8.70 15.69 48.90
C ILE A 9 -7.18 15.74 48.99
N VAL A 10 -6.62 16.02 50.17
CA VAL A 10 -5.16 16.05 50.38
C VAL A 10 -4.54 14.68 50.14
N PHE A 11 -5.18 13.61 50.60
CA PHE A 11 -4.71 12.24 50.36
C PHE A 11 -4.75 11.88 48.87
N VAL A 12 -5.83 12.21 48.16
CA VAL A 12 -5.95 11.96 46.72
C VAL A 12 -4.90 12.77 45.95
N ILE A 13 -4.71 14.05 46.29
CA ILE A 13 -3.67 14.87 45.66
C ILE A 13 -2.28 14.28 45.93
N ALA A 14 -1.99 13.87 47.17
CA ALA A 14 -0.71 13.26 47.55
C ALA A 14 -0.46 11.93 46.81
N VAL A 15 -1.49 11.10 46.64
CA VAL A 15 -1.40 9.86 45.85
C VAL A 15 -1.20 10.18 44.37
N LEU A 16 -1.90 11.17 43.81
CA LEU A 16 -1.74 11.57 42.40
C LEU A 16 -0.37 12.20 42.14
N THR A 17 0.17 13.01 43.06
CA THR A 17 1.54 13.54 42.94
C THR A 17 2.59 12.47 43.17
N PHE A 18 2.38 11.53 44.09
CA PHE A 18 3.27 10.38 44.28
C PHE A 18 3.29 9.47 43.06
N ILE A 19 2.12 9.17 42.48
CA ILE A 19 2.00 8.47 41.20
C ILE A 19 2.76 9.26 40.15
N ARG A 20 2.49 10.56 39.96
CA ARG A 20 3.18 11.40 38.96
C ARG A 20 4.70 11.49 39.17
N TRP A 21 5.18 11.46 40.41
CA TRP A 21 6.61 11.50 40.74
C TRP A 21 7.30 10.18 40.39
N PHE A 22 6.66 9.04 40.65
CA PHE A 22 7.20 7.71 40.33
C PHE A 22 6.85 7.23 38.91
N SER A 23 5.85 7.83 38.29
CA SER A 23 5.47 7.68 36.89
C SER A 23 5.94 8.87 36.06
N GLY A 24 6.97 9.59 36.53
CA GLY A 24 7.67 10.55 35.70
C GLY A 24 8.11 9.80 34.46
N GLU A 25 7.46 10.09 33.33
CA GLU A 25 7.93 9.64 32.04
C GLU A 25 9.35 10.20 31.92
N GLU A 26 10.35 9.35 32.13
CA GLU A 26 11.65 9.63 31.55
C GLU A 26 11.35 9.84 30.07
N GLU A 27 11.46 11.09 29.61
CA GLU A 27 11.45 11.38 28.18
C GLU A 27 12.67 10.67 27.61
N TYR A 28 12.48 9.41 27.23
CA TYR A 28 13.54 8.62 26.65
C TYR A 28 13.89 9.28 25.31
N TYR A 29 15.04 9.94 25.31
CA TYR A 29 15.52 10.70 24.18
C TYR A 29 15.98 9.73 23.08
N ASN A 30 15.20 9.62 22.00
CA ASN A 30 15.57 8.76 20.87
C ASN A 30 16.64 9.45 20.01
N LEU A 31 17.90 9.36 20.44
CA LEU A 31 19.04 10.00 19.77
C LEU A 31 19.18 9.58 18.29
N LYS A 32 18.82 8.33 17.95
CA LYS A 32 18.85 7.86 16.55
C LYS A 32 17.84 8.62 15.68
N LEU A 33 16.62 8.80 16.19
CA LEU A 33 15.60 9.58 15.50
C LEU A 33 16.02 11.04 15.34
N GLU A 34 16.63 11.65 16.35
CA GLU A 34 17.10 13.04 16.26
C GLU A 34 18.24 13.21 15.24
N LYS A 35 19.17 12.25 15.15
CA LYS A 35 20.20 12.23 14.10
C LYS A 35 19.59 12.12 12.70
N LEU A 36 18.59 11.26 12.52
CA LEU A 36 17.87 11.15 11.25
C LEU A 36 17.14 12.46 10.90
N LYS A 37 16.49 13.10 11.87
CA LYS A 37 15.86 14.41 11.64
C LYS A 37 16.87 15.45 11.15
N GLN A 38 18.06 15.49 11.75
CA GLN A 38 19.13 16.38 11.32
C GLN A 38 19.63 16.07 9.92
N GLU A 39 19.90 14.79 9.61
CA GLU A 39 20.37 14.34 8.29
C GLU A 39 19.40 14.77 7.17
N TYR A 40 18.11 14.50 7.36
CA TYR A 40 17.09 14.80 6.36
C TYR A 40 16.60 16.26 6.38
N SER A 41 17.05 17.08 7.34
CA SER A 41 16.77 18.53 7.34
C SER A 41 17.64 19.31 6.34
N VAL A 42 18.74 18.71 5.88
CA VAL A 42 19.67 19.35 4.94
C VAL A 42 19.22 19.04 3.51
N THR A 43 18.85 20.07 2.76
CA THR A 43 18.52 19.92 1.34
C THR A 43 19.82 19.78 0.52
N PRO A 44 19.98 18.72 -0.30
CA PRO A 44 21.13 18.59 -1.18
C PRO A 44 21.20 19.74 -2.17
N VAL A 45 22.35 20.40 -2.26
CA VAL A 45 22.61 21.44 -3.26
C VAL A 45 23.25 20.79 -4.49
N SER A 46 22.64 20.98 -5.67
CA SER A 46 23.23 20.49 -6.92
C SER A 46 24.59 21.15 -7.17
N SER A 47 25.57 20.36 -7.59
CA SER A 47 26.89 20.87 -8.00
C SER A 47 26.89 21.49 -9.40
N ILE A 48 25.79 21.35 -10.15
CA ILE A 48 25.64 21.84 -11.52
C ILE A 48 24.32 22.58 -11.72
N ASP A 49 24.37 23.64 -12.51
CA ASP A 49 23.21 24.43 -12.92
C ASP A 49 22.97 24.19 -14.42
N HIS A 50 21.95 23.37 -14.73
CA HIS A 50 21.63 22.96 -16.09
C HIS A 50 21.24 24.13 -17.01
N SER A 51 20.71 25.23 -16.46
CA SER A 51 20.33 26.42 -17.22
C SER A 51 21.52 27.13 -17.88
N LYS A 52 22.73 26.91 -17.36
CA LYS A 52 23.97 27.50 -17.87
C LYS A 52 24.69 26.64 -18.91
N LEU A 53 24.20 25.43 -19.18
CA LEU A 53 24.84 24.51 -20.12
C LEU A 53 24.45 24.85 -21.56
N SER A 54 25.45 25.15 -22.40
CA SER A 54 25.23 25.51 -23.81
C SER A 54 24.45 24.45 -24.60
N ALA A 55 24.63 23.16 -24.27
CA ALA A 55 23.88 22.06 -24.86
C ALA A 55 22.35 22.15 -24.64
N LEU A 56 21.92 22.85 -23.59
CA LEU A 56 20.52 23.03 -23.19
C LEU A 56 20.00 24.44 -23.50
N GLN A 57 20.85 25.35 -23.98
CA GLN A 57 20.48 26.72 -24.38
C GLN A 57 20.01 26.78 -25.84
N LYS A 58 19.05 25.91 -26.18
CA LYS A 58 18.46 25.84 -27.51
C LYS A 58 16.99 25.45 -27.44
N LYS A 59 16.25 25.73 -28.51
CA LYS A 59 14.89 25.22 -28.68
C LYS A 59 14.96 23.76 -29.13
N PHE A 60 14.31 22.87 -28.40
CA PHE A 60 14.17 21.46 -28.76
C PHE A 60 12.91 21.26 -29.61
N ALA A 61 13.02 20.54 -30.72
CA ALA A 61 11.89 20.22 -31.60
C ALA A 61 11.17 18.92 -31.19
N SER A 62 11.86 18.06 -30.44
CA SER A 62 11.31 16.79 -29.93
C SER A 62 11.90 16.45 -28.56
N PRO A 63 11.20 15.64 -27.73
CA PRO A 63 11.76 15.19 -26.46
C PRO A 63 12.99 14.29 -26.64
N GLN A 64 13.11 13.57 -27.77
CA GLN A 64 14.30 12.78 -28.07
C GLN A 64 15.55 13.65 -28.24
N GLU A 65 15.44 14.87 -28.79
CA GLU A 65 16.57 15.80 -28.85
C GLU A 65 17.03 16.24 -27.46
N VAL A 66 16.12 16.30 -26.47
CA VAL A 66 16.48 16.53 -25.07
C VAL A 66 17.26 15.34 -24.53
N THR A 67 16.76 14.12 -24.73
CA THR A 67 17.45 12.88 -24.30
C THR A 67 18.84 12.76 -24.93
N GLU A 68 19.01 13.12 -26.20
CA GLU A 68 20.32 13.16 -26.87
C GLU A 68 21.26 14.18 -26.22
N ALA A 69 20.77 15.38 -25.88
CA ALA A 69 21.56 16.38 -25.16
C ALA A 69 21.93 15.91 -23.74
N CYS A 70 21.04 15.20 -23.04
CA CYS A 70 21.38 14.58 -21.75
C CYS A 70 22.47 13.52 -21.94
N ASN A 71 22.34 12.66 -22.95
CA ASN A 71 23.26 11.54 -23.21
C ASN A 71 24.67 11.99 -23.63
N SER A 72 24.86 13.23 -24.11
CA SER A 72 26.21 13.75 -24.40
C SER A 72 27.06 13.95 -23.13
N CYS A 73 26.42 14.06 -21.96
CA CYS A 73 27.10 14.20 -20.66
C CYS A 73 26.86 12.99 -19.74
N HIS A 74 25.66 12.41 -19.78
CA HIS A 74 25.22 11.28 -18.95
C HIS A 74 25.33 9.95 -19.71
N THR A 75 26.54 9.65 -20.20
CA THR A 75 26.77 8.61 -21.23
C THR A 75 26.37 7.20 -20.84
N GLU A 76 26.22 6.88 -19.56
CA GLU A 76 25.83 5.54 -19.09
C GLU A 76 24.42 5.49 -18.46
N ARG A 77 23.82 6.65 -18.16
CA ARG A 77 22.57 6.71 -17.38
C ARG A 77 21.38 6.12 -18.13
N HIS A 78 21.32 6.29 -19.45
CA HIS A 78 20.28 5.66 -20.26
C HIS A 78 20.33 4.13 -20.18
N ARG A 79 21.53 3.52 -20.14
CA ARG A 79 21.70 2.06 -20.03
C ARG A 79 21.18 1.55 -18.69
N GLU A 80 21.50 2.27 -17.62
CA GLU A 80 21.00 1.99 -16.26
C GLU A 80 19.47 2.03 -16.22
N VAL A 81 18.86 3.06 -16.81
CA VAL A 81 17.40 3.18 -16.91
C VAL A 81 16.81 2.05 -17.75
N MET A 82 17.40 1.75 -18.91
CA MET A 82 16.94 0.69 -19.81
C MET A 82 17.04 -0.71 -19.20
N ASN A 83 17.91 -0.92 -18.21
CA ASN A 83 18.00 -2.15 -17.44
C ASN A 83 17.03 -2.21 -16.25
N SER A 84 16.23 -1.16 -16.03
CA SER A 84 15.28 -1.10 -14.91
C SER A 84 13.93 -1.71 -15.23
N ALA A 85 13.16 -2.05 -14.18
CA ALA A 85 11.77 -2.48 -14.32
C ALA A 85 10.83 -1.36 -14.78
N HIS A 86 11.20 -0.08 -14.57
CA HIS A 86 10.39 1.04 -15.05
C HIS A 86 10.42 1.12 -16.59
N TRP A 87 11.57 0.78 -17.20
CA TRP A 87 11.71 0.67 -18.64
C TRP A 87 11.07 -0.60 -19.19
N ASN A 88 11.43 -1.77 -18.65
CA ASN A 88 11.00 -3.05 -19.23
C ASN A 88 9.54 -3.42 -18.88
N TRP A 89 8.94 -2.77 -17.87
CA TRP A 89 7.64 -3.13 -17.28
C TRP A 89 7.53 -4.59 -16.81
N GLU A 90 8.67 -5.24 -16.61
CA GLU A 90 8.77 -6.61 -16.13
C GLU A 90 10.02 -6.80 -15.27
N ARG A 91 9.98 -7.85 -14.46
CA ARG A 91 11.10 -8.37 -13.69
C ARG A 91 11.07 -9.88 -13.81
N VAL A 92 12.23 -10.47 -14.08
CA VAL A 92 12.40 -11.92 -14.01
C VAL A 92 12.67 -12.29 -12.55
N SER A 93 11.89 -13.22 -12.02
CA SER A 93 12.00 -13.71 -10.65
C SER A 93 11.58 -15.17 -10.53
N TYR A 94 12.09 -15.88 -9.53
CA TYR A 94 11.58 -17.19 -9.16
C TYR A 94 10.28 -17.05 -8.37
N VAL A 95 9.27 -17.82 -8.76
CA VAL A 95 7.98 -17.91 -8.06
C VAL A 95 7.81 -19.35 -7.59
N GLU A 96 7.55 -19.52 -6.29
CA GLU A 96 7.32 -20.84 -5.70
C GLU A 96 6.15 -21.55 -6.41
N GLY A 97 6.34 -22.81 -6.79
CA GLY A 97 5.33 -23.60 -7.52
C GLY A 97 5.19 -23.30 -9.01
N ARG A 98 5.78 -22.20 -9.53
CA ARG A 98 5.74 -21.83 -10.96
C ARG A 98 7.12 -21.85 -11.63
N GLY A 99 8.19 -21.50 -10.91
CA GLY A 99 9.55 -21.39 -11.44
C GLY A 99 9.91 -19.97 -11.88
N ILE A 100 10.91 -19.85 -12.77
CA ILE A 100 11.37 -18.55 -13.28
C ILE A 100 10.29 -17.92 -14.15
N THR A 101 9.81 -16.74 -13.76
CA THR A 101 8.69 -16.03 -14.40
C THR A 101 9.02 -14.56 -14.58
N ALA A 102 8.68 -14.00 -15.76
CA ALA A 102 8.75 -12.57 -16.03
C ALA A 102 7.44 -11.88 -15.61
N ALA A 103 7.38 -11.38 -14.38
CA ALA A 103 6.20 -10.71 -13.85
C ALA A 103 6.37 -9.18 -13.87
N GLY A 104 5.31 -8.47 -14.23
CA GLY A 104 5.23 -7.01 -14.21
C GLY A 104 4.11 -6.49 -15.09
N LYS A 105 3.93 -5.16 -15.16
CA LYS A 105 2.84 -4.49 -15.89
C LYS A 105 2.69 -4.96 -17.35
N LYS A 106 3.77 -5.42 -17.97
CA LYS A 106 3.77 -5.98 -19.34
C LYS A 106 2.99 -7.30 -19.44
N ASN A 107 3.10 -8.19 -18.45
CA ASN A 107 2.63 -9.58 -18.54
C ASN A 107 1.54 -9.97 -17.54
N VAL A 108 1.33 -9.18 -16.47
CA VAL A 108 0.32 -9.47 -15.44
C VAL A 108 -0.99 -8.75 -15.74
N LEU A 109 -2.10 -9.47 -15.51
CA LEU A 109 -3.42 -8.86 -15.47
C LEU A 109 -3.72 -8.30 -14.08
N ASN A 110 -4.49 -7.22 -14.03
CA ASN A 110 -5.13 -6.73 -12.81
C ASN A 110 -6.65 -6.64 -12.99
N ASN A 111 -7.38 -6.41 -11.90
CA ASN A 111 -8.83 -6.22 -11.93
C ASN A 111 -9.26 -4.74 -12.02
N PHE A 112 -8.39 -3.88 -12.59
CA PHE A 112 -8.70 -2.49 -12.92
C PHE A 112 -8.86 -2.34 -14.44
N CYS A 113 -7.82 -1.84 -15.11
CA CYS A 113 -7.77 -1.69 -16.56
C CYS A 113 -7.37 -3.00 -17.28
N LEU A 114 -7.44 -4.15 -16.59
CA LEU A 114 -7.06 -5.46 -17.12
C LEU A 114 -5.56 -5.55 -17.37
N GLY A 115 -5.11 -5.49 -18.63
CA GLY A 115 -3.68 -5.51 -18.97
C GLY A 115 -3.31 -4.51 -20.06
N ALA A 116 -2.01 -4.19 -20.10
CA ALA A 116 -1.47 -3.14 -20.95
C ALA A 116 -1.28 -3.57 -22.42
N GLN A 117 -1.09 -4.86 -22.68
CA GLN A 117 -0.91 -5.36 -24.03
C GLN A 117 -2.15 -5.09 -24.88
N SER A 118 -1.97 -4.65 -26.13
CA SER A 118 -3.01 -4.11 -27.03
C SER A 118 -3.59 -2.74 -26.66
N ASN A 119 -3.15 -2.15 -25.54
CA ASN A 119 -3.64 -0.87 -25.00
C ASN A 119 -2.50 0.13 -24.73
N GLU A 120 -1.31 -0.13 -25.28
CA GLU A 120 -0.06 0.56 -24.96
C GLU A 120 -0.15 2.07 -25.22
N LEU A 121 -0.76 2.47 -26.34
CA LEU A 121 -1.00 3.87 -26.70
C LEU A 121 -1.59 4.71 -25.55
N ALA A 122 -2.52 4.15 -24.77
CA ALA A 122 -3.08 4.78 -23.57
C ALA A 122 -2.25 4.51 -22.32
N CYS A 123 -1.79 3.27 -22.10
CA CYS A 123 -1.09 2.86 -20.89
C CYS A 123 0.32 3.43 -20.75
N ALA A 124 0.97 3.78 -21.86
CA ALA A 124 2.33 4.33 -21.95
C ALA A 124 2.41 5.79 -21.51
N ALA A 125 1.29 6.45 -21.23
CA ALA A 125 1.28 7.72 -20.49
C ALA A 125 2.01 7.61 -19.14
N CYS A 126 2.14 6.39 -18.59
CA CYS A 126 2.93 6.10 -17.39
C CYS A 126 4.20 5.25 -17.66
N HIS A 127 4.66 5.14 -18.91
CA HIS A 127 5.95 4.54 -19.24
C HIS A 127 7.03 5.61 -19.20
N ILE A 128 8.25 5.26 -18.78
CA ILE A 128 9.39 6.19 -18.74
C ILE A 128 10.12 6.29 -20.09
N GLY A 129 9.36 6.24 -21.17
CA GLY A 129 9.85 6.35 -22.53
C GLY A 129 8.86 6.98 -23.50
N PHE A 130 9.32 7.17 -24.73
CA PHE A 130 8.62 7.85 -25.82
C PHE A 130 8.29 6.90 -26.96
N GLY A 131 7.03 6.84 -27.38
CA GLY A 131 6.61 6.14 -28.60
C GLY A 131 6.19 4.69 -28.43
N MET A 132 5.85 4.26 -27.21
CA MET A 132 5.27 2.93 -26.98
C MET A 132 3.79 2.92 -27.41
N THR A 133 3.59 2.73 -28.71
CA THR A 133 2.26 2.63 -29.33
C THR A 133 1.70 1.21 -29.26
N ASP A 134 2.59 0.21 -29.28
CA ASP A 134 2.27 -1.19 -29.53
C ASP A 134 3.45 -2.11 -29.09
N ASP A 135 3.44 -3.40 -29.46
CA ASP A 135 4.48 -4.39 -29.11
C ASP A 135 5.79 -4.29 -29.90
N HIS A 136 5.90 -3.38 -30.87
CA HIS A 136 7.10 -3.11 -31.66
C HIS A 136 7.98 -2.01 -31.05
N PHE A 137 7.71 -1.60 -29.81
CA PHE A 137 8.52 -0.62 -29.11
C PHE A 137 9.98 -1.05 -29.02
N ASP A 138 10.91 -0.20 -29.50
CA ASP A 138 12.33 -0.48 -29.47
C ASP A 138 12.93 -0.20 -28.08
N PHE A 139 12.98 -1.25 -27.24
CA PHE A 139 13.59 -1.22 -25.92
C PHE A 139 15.12 -1.02 -25.92
N ASN A 140 15.79 -1.06 -27.09
CA ASN A 140 17.22 -0.83 -27.24
C ASN A 140 17.57 0.59 -27.69
N ASN A 141 16.57 1.41 -28.05
CA ASN A 141 16.80 2.78 -28.50
C ASN A 141 16.90 3.74 -27.32
N ALA A 142 18.13 4.13 -26.97
CA ALA A 142 18.42 5.08 -25.89
C ALA A 142 17.75 6.46 -26.07
N ARG A 143 17.43 6.87 -27.30
CA ARG A 143 16.73 8.14 -27.57
C ARG A 143 15.30 8.14 -27.03
N ASN A 144 14.70 6.95 -26.86
CA ASN A 144 13.35 6.80 -26.37
C ASN A 144 13.25 6.86 -24.83
N VAL A 145 14.36 6.99 -24.10
CA VAL A 145 14.34 7.16 -22.64
C VAL A 145 13.81 8.56 -22.29
N ASP A 146 12.79 8.61 -21.43
CA ASP A 146 12.24 9.85 -20.89
C ASP A 146 12.96 10.22 -19.60
N CYS A 147 14.01 11.04 -19.71
CA CYS A 147 14.74 11.55 -18.54
C CYS A 147 13.91 12.56 -17.73
N MET A 148 12.99 13.28 -18.38
CA MET A 148 12.32 14.44 -17.81
C MET A 148 11.20 14.06 -16.86
N VAL A 149 10.46 12.97 -17.13
CA VAL A 149 9.35 12.53 -16.26
C VAL A 149 9.76 12.35 -14.81
N CYS A 150 11.00 11.92 -14.56
CA CYS A 150 11.55 11.71 -13.22
C CYS A 150 12.29 12.92 -12.66
N HIS A 151 12.82 13.80 -13.52
CA HIS A 151 13.80 14.81 -13.13
C HIS A 151 13.37 16.26 -13.34
N ASP A 152 12.22 16.53 -13.96
CA ASP A 152 11.73 17.90 -14.12
C ASP A 152 11.36 18.56 -12.78
N ASN A 153 11.98 19.70 -12.45
CA ASN A 153 11.58 20.53 -11.30
C ASN A 153 11.03 21.90 -11.77
N SER A 154 10.60 22.03 -13.03
CA SER A 154 9.94 23.25 -13.53
C SER A 154 8.42 23.29 -13.30
N GLU A 155 7.85 22.17 -12.87
CA GLU A 155 6.40 21.89 -12.77
C GLU A 155 5.66 21.94 -14.12
N GLU A 156 6.38 21.94 -15.24
CA GLU A 156 5.80 22.09 -16.57
C GLU A 156 5.71 20.75 -17.33
N TYR A 157 6.52 19.76 -16.96
CA TYR A 157 6.53 18.50 -17.66
C TYR A 157 5.29 17.65 -17.34
N MET A 158 4.51 17.35 -18.37
CA MET A 158 3.43 16.38 -18.29
C MET A 158 3.37 15.52 -19.56
N LYS A 159 3.13 14.22 -19.40
CA LYS A 159 2.90 13.31 -20.52
C LYS A 159 1.48 13.51 -21.06
N GLY A 160 1.35 13.57 -22.37
CA GLY A 160 0.05 13.72 -23.02
C GLY A 160 -0.82 12.48 -22.84
N ALA A 161 -2.11 12.68 -22.56
CA ALA A 161 -3.04 11.58 -22.43
C ALA A 161 -3.17 10.83 -23.78
N SER A 162 -2.96 9.52 -23.75
CA SER A 162 -3.01 8.66 -24.94
C SER A 162 -2.03 9.04 -26.07
N MET A 163 -0.88 9.62 -25.71
CA MET A 163 0.16 10.02 -26.66
C MET A 163 1.37 9.07 -26.66
N SER A 164 1.20 7.77 -26.36
CA SER A 164 2.32 6.79 -26.36
C SER A 164 3.54 7.20 -25.52
N GLY A 165 3.30 7.92 -24.43
CA GLY A 165 4.36 8.43 -23.58
C GLY A 165 5.05 9.71 -24.07
N TYR A 166 4.64 10.33 -25.18
CA TYR A 166 5.12 11.67 -25.51
C TYR A 166 4.60 12.73 -24.52
N PRO A 167 5.37 13.81 -24.27
CA PRO A 167 4.88 14.97 -23.52
C PRO A 167 3.70 15.63 -24.21
N ASP A 168 2.89 16.35 -23.45
CA ASP A 168 1.87 17.23 -24.02
C ASP A 168 2.53 18.26 -24.94
N ARG A 169 1.83 18.65 -26.01
CA ARG A 169 2.38 19.55 -27.05
C ARG A 169 2.70 20.94 -26.53
N ASN A 170 2.11 21.34 -25.40
CA ASN A 170 2.33 22.65 -24.80
C ASN A 170 3.55 22.70 -23.87
N VAL A 171 4.21 21.57 -23.59
CA VAL A 171 5.38 21.51 -22.71
C VAL A 171 6.56 22.27 -23.34
N ASN A 172 7.09 23.26 -22.62
CA ASN A 172 8.35 23.90 -23.00
C ASN A 172 9.54 22.99 -22.65
N LEU A 173 9.93 22.15 -23.61
CA LEU A 173 11.05 21.21 -23.48
C LEU A 173 12.37 21.89 -23.08
N THR A 174 12.61 23.13 -23.52
CA THR A 174 13.83 23.87 -23.14
C THR A 174 13.82 24.24 -21.66
N LYS A 175 12.70 24.75 -21.15
CA LYS A 175 12.57 25.08 -19.73
C LYS A 175 12.68 23.84 -18.85
N VAL A 176 11.97 22.76 -19.22
CA VAL A 176 12.06 21.47 -18.53
C VAL A 176 13.50 20.97 -18.47
N ALA A 177 14.20 20.91 -19.61
CA ALA A 177 15.58 20.43 -19.67
C ALA A 177 16.55 21.25 -18.80
N GLN A 178 16.31 22.56 -18.68
CA GLN A 178 17.14 23.47 -17.87
C GLN A 178 16.82 23.41 -16.37
N SER A 179 15.65 22.91 -15.99
CA SER A 179 15.18 22.81 -14.61
C SER A 179 15.32 21.42 -14.02
N VAL A 180 16.06 20.51 -14.67
CA VAL A 180 16.21 19.15 -14.16
C VAL A 180 16.98 19.10 -12.84
N GLY A 181 16.51 18.25 -11.92
CA GLY A 181 17.04 18.11 -10.58
C GLY A 181 16.83 16.72 -9.96
N ASN A 182 16.94 16.64 -8.64
CA ASN A 182 16.58 15.42 -7.91
C ASN A 182 15.05 15.22 -7.96
N PRO A 183 14.57 13.98 -8.13
CA PRO A 183 13.14 13.71 -8.22
C PRO A 183 12.37 14.20 -7.00
N GLU A 184 11.30 14.94 -7.25
CA GLU A 184 10.31 15.39 -6.28
C GLU A 184 9.09 14.46 -6.29
N ARG A 185 8.15 14.68 -5.35
CA ARG A 185 6.96 13.83 -5.22
C ARG A 185 6.08 13.85 -6.48
N ILE A 186 6.01 14.98 -7.19
CA ILE A 186 5.21 15.11 -8.40
C ILE A 186 5.74 14.25 -9.55
N ASN A 187 7.06 14.08 -9.66
CA ASN A 187 7.67 13.27 -10.71
C ASN A 187 7.21 11.82 -10.61
N CYS A 188 7.29 11.22 -9.42
CA CYS A 188 6.76 9.89 -9.14
C CYS A 188 5.22 9.86 -9.21
N GLY A 189 4.58 10.88 -8.64
CA GLY A 189 3.14 11.03 -8.52
C GLY A 189 2.41 11.07 -9.86
N SER A 190 3.04 11.63 -10.90
CA SER A 190 2.52 11.70 -12.28
C SER A 190 2.02 10.35 -12.81
N CYS A 191 2.59 9.25 -12.33
CA CYS A 191 2.20 7.89 -12.67
C CYS A 191 1.57 7.16 -11.48
N HIS A 192 2.14 7.29 -10.28
CA HIS A 192 1.75 6.49 -9.13
C HIS A 192 0.43 6.95 -8.49
N PHE A 193 0.11 8.25 -8.48
CA PHE A 193 -1.15 8.76 -7.94
C PHE A 193 -2.34 8.47 -8.84
N TYR A 194 -2.10 8.40 -10.16
CA TYR A 194 -3.15 8.27 -11.19
C TYR A 194 -3.32 6.86 -11.74
N SER A 195 -2.64 5.89 -11.15
CA SER A 195 -2.68 4.49 -11.56
C SER A 195 -4.13 3.97 -11.55
N GLY A 196 -4.59 3.39 -12.65
CA GLY A 196 -5.99 2.96 -12.83
C GLY A 196 -6.90 4.00 -13.52
N GLY A 197 -6.33 5.13 -13.97
CA GLY A 197 -7.01 6.12 -14.80
C GLY A 197 -7.64 7.27 -14.03
N GLY A 198 -7.11 7.60 -12.85
CA GLY A 198 -7.56 8.70 -11.99
C GLY A 198 -6.85 8.71 -10.64
N ASN A 199 -6.89 9.85 -9.95
CA ASN A 199 -6.27 10.04 -8.64
C ASN A 199 -6.81 9.01 -7.62
N ASN A 200 -5.91 8.40 -6.84
CA ASN A 200 -6.17 7.42 -5.80
C ASN A 200 -7.01 6.19 -6.19
N VAL A 201 -7.17 5.88 -7.49
CA VAL A 201 -8.01 4.75 -7.95
C VAL A 201 -7.48 3.42 -7.41
N LYS A 202 -6.18 3.16 -7.59
CA LYS A 202 -5.60 1.82 -7.44
C LYS A 202 -5.01 1.55 -6.06
N HIS A 203 -4.06 2.35 -5.62
CA HIS A 203 -3.30 2.12 -4.39
C HIS A 203 -4.13 2.34 -3.12
N GLY A 204 -4.83 3.47 -3.04
CA GLY A 204 -5.58 3.86 -1.83
C GLY A 204 -4.73 4.59 -0.80
N ASP A 205 -3.41 4.48 -0.83
CA ASP A 205 -2.47 5.13 0.08
C ASP A 205 -1.47 6.08 -0.63
N LEU A 206 -1.59 6.26 -1.94
CA LEU A 206 -0.76 7.15 -2.75
C LEU A 206 -1.65 7.99 -3.67
N GLU A 207 -1.66 9.31 -3.45
CA GLU A 207 -2.53 10.24 -4.15
C GLU A 207 -1.95 11.67 -4.18
N GLU A 208 -2.58 12.56 -4.96
CA GLU A 208 -2.17 13.96 -5.10
C GLU A 208 -2.04 14.72 -3.78
N ALA A 209 -2.84 14.38 -2.77
CA ALA A 209 -2.82 15.06 -1.49
C ALA A 209 -1.42 14.99 -0.83
N GLN A 210 -0.62 13.97 -1.12
CA GLN A 210 0.75 13.79 -0.63
C GLN A 210 1.74 14.78 -1.25
N LEU A 211 1.38 15.52 -2.31
CA LEU A 211 2.23 16.59 -2.85
C LEU A 211 2.47 17.68 -1.80
N SER A 212 1.43 18.04 -1.05
CA SER A 212 1.49 18.96 0.07
C SER A 212 0.51 18.53 1.15
N CYS A 213 0.99 17.71 2.09
CA CYS A 213 0.17 17.15 3.16
C CYS A 213 0.66 17.55 4.54
N ASP A 214 -0.18 17.31 5.55
CA ASP A 214 0.20 17.40 6.95
C ASP A 214 0.53 16.02 7.54
N ARG A 215 1.00 16.03 8.79
CA ARG A 215 1.32 14.82 9.56
C ARG A 215 0.12 13.89 9.79
N ASP A 216 -1.12 14.37 9.68
CA ASP A 216 -2.30 13.53 9.84
C ASP A 216 -2.52 12.63 8.61
N LEU A 217 -2.20 13.15 7.41
CA LEU A 217 -2.20 12.35 6.20
C LEU A 217 -1.03 11.36 6.18
N ASP A 218 0.21 11.84 6.27
CA ASP A 218 1.43 11.02 6.26
C ASP A 218 2.58 11.71 7.00
N VAL A 219 3.08 11.10 8.08
CA VAL A 219 4.13 11.71 8.92
C VAL A 219 5.50 11.89 8.22
N HIS A 220 5.79 11.11 7.18
CA HIS A 220 7.07 11.16 6.46
C HIS A 220 7.03 12.21 5.35
N MET A 221 5.93 12.26 4.60
CA MET A 221 5.75 13.19 3.48
C MET A 221 5.18 14.55 3.90
N ALA A 222 4.74 14.71 5.15
CA ALA A 222 4.19 15.94 5.69
C ALA A 222 5.10 17.16 5.48
N SER A 223 4.55 18.22 4.88
CA SER A 223 5.22 19.51 4.71
C SER A 223 5.46 20.22 6.05
N ASN A 224 4.63 19.97 7.06
CA ASN A 224 4.87 20.38 8.46
C ASN A 224 5.65 19.32 9.28
N GLY A 225 6.44 18.48 8.60
CA GLY A 225 7.25 17.42 9.17
C GLY A 225 8.58 17.26 8.42
N MET A 226 8.97 16.01 8.14
CA MET A 226 10.23 15.71 7.44
C MET A 226 10.18 16.06 5.95
N ASN A 227 8.99 16.29 5.39
CA ASN A 227 8.74 16.66 3.99
C ASN A 227 9.50 15.78 2.98
N MET A 228 9.61 14.47 3.25
CA MET A 228 10.40 13.54 2.43
C MET A 228 9.85 13.44 1.01
N SER A 229 10.75 13.40 0.01
CA SER A 229 10.42 12.95 -1.33
C SER A 229 10.38 11.42 -1.40
N CYS A 230 9.88 10.86 -2.51
CA CYS A 230 9.79 9.40 -2.67
C CYS A 230 11.17 8.74 -2.59
N VAL A 231 12.19 9.36 -3.19
CA VAL A 231 13.56 8.82 -3.29
C VAL A 231 14.32 8.83 -1.96
N ALA A 232 13.79 9.50 -0.92
CA ALA A 232 14.33 9.42 0.43
C ALA A 232 14.23 8.00 1.01
N CYS A 233 13.12 7.29 0.75
CA CYS A 233 12.93 5.89 1.14
C CYS A 233 13.22 4.94 -0.03
N HIS A 234 12.79 5.32 -1.23
CA HIS A 234 13.02 4.59 -2.47
C HIS A 234 14.31 5.05 -3.14
N ASN A 235 15.43 4.90 -2.45
CA ASN A 235 16.73 5.23 -3.01
C ASN A 235 17.03 4.40 -4.26
N ALA A 236 17.94 4.89 -5.10
CA ALA A 236 18.31 4.21 -6.34
C ALA A 236 19.82 4.12 -6.44
N GLU A 237 20.30 2.93 -6.80
CA GLU A 237 21.67 2.71 -7.24
C GLU A 237 21.63 2.35 -8.72
N ASN A 238 22.41 3.03 -9.57
CA ASN A 238 22.41 2.80 -11.02
C ASN A 238 21.00 2.79 -11.63
N HIS A 239 20.19 3.79 -11.27
CA HIS A 239 18.76 3.93 -11.63
C HIS A 239 17.86 2.72 -11.28
N GLN A 240 18.33 1.80 -10.44
CA GLN A 240 17.52 0.72 -9.88
C GLN A 240 16.86 1.17 -8.59
N ILE A 241 15.65 1.73 -8.72
CA ILE A 241 14.85 2.21 -7.59
C ILE A 241 14.46 1.03 -6.66
N LYS A 242 14.82 1.17 -5.38
CA LYS A 242 14.47 0.26 -4.27
C LYS A 242 12.97 0.28 -3.99
N GLY A 243 12.46 -0.80 -3.41
CA GLY A 243 11.05 -0.92 -3.03
C GLY A 243 10.21 -1.57 -4.13
N LYS A 244 10.56 -2.82 -4.47
CA LYS A 244 9.71 -3.63 -5.34
C LYS A 244 8.28 -3.67 -4.76
N LEU A 245 7.26 -3.54 -5.60
CA LEU A 245 5.85 -3.63 -5.21
C LEU A 245 5.36 -5.08 -5.32
N TYR A 246 4.76 -5.64 -4.26
CA TYR A 246 4.29 -7.02 -4.22
C TYR A 246 3.19 -7.34 -5.23
N SER A 247 2.38 -6.36 -5.62
CA SER A 247 1.30 -6.54 -6.62
C SER A 247 1.81 -6.77 -8.05
N VAL A 248 3.12 -6.61 -8.29
CA VAL A 248 3.76 -6.81 -9.61
C VAL A 248 5.14 -7.50 -9.51
N SER A 249 5.51 -8.01 -8.33
CA SER A 249 6.81 -8.66 -8.09
C SER A 249 6.71 -9.72 -6.99
N SER A 250 7.25 -10.90 -7.28
CA SER A 250 7.02 -12.13 -6.53
C SER A 250 8.05 -12.47 -5.44
N GLU A 251 9.22 -11.84 -5.43
CA GLU A 251 10.33 -12.20 -4.52
C GLU A 251 10.53 -11.22 -3.39
N ASN A 252 10.87 -11.69 -2.18
CA ASN A 252 11.20 -10.82 -1.06
C ASN A 252 12.63 -10.25 -1.15
N TYR A 253 12.89 -9.40 -2.15
CA TYR A 253 14.21 -8.80 -2.41
C TYR A 253 14.10 -7.32 -2.79
N ASN A 254 15.10 -6.52 -2.38
CA ASN A 254 15.21 -5.08 -2.64
C ASN A 254 13.93 -4.30 -2.25
N ARG A 255 13.45 -4.53 -1.03
CA ARG A 255 12.27 -3.90 -0.44
C ARG A 255 12.67 -2.67 0.38
N ALA A 256 11.87 -1.62 0.34
CA ALA A 256 11.99 -0.48 1.24
C ALA A 256 11.26 -0.81 2.54
N THR A 257 11.94 -0.64 3.68
CA THR A 257 11.43 -1.12 4.98
C THR A 257 11.54 -0.05 6.04
N CYS A 258 10.70 -0.13 7.08
CA CYS A 258 10.75 0.79 8.20
C CYS A 258 12.11 0.71 8.93
N GLU A 259 12.69 -0.50 8.97
CA GLU A 259 13.96 -0.80 9.62
C GLU A 259 15.20 -0.19 8.92
N ASP A 260 15.06 0.35 7.70
CA ASP A 260 16.13 1.12 7.05
C ASP A 260 16.45 2.41 7.84
N CYS A 261 15.46 2.98 8.55
CA CYS A 261 15.65 4.16 9.40
C CYS A 261 15.38 3.85 10.89
N HIS A 262 14.35 3.08 11.19
CA HIS A 262 13.99 2.68 12.55
C HIS A 262 14.75 1.44 13.01
N THR A 263 14.75 1.13 14.30
CA THR A 263 15.25 -0.18 14.78
C THR A 263 14.13 -1.21 14.70
N GLY A 264 14.46 -2.51 14.76
CA GLY A 264 13.47 -3.59 14.86
C GLY A 264 12.69 -3.58 16.19
N THR A 265 13.13 -2.80 17.17
CA THR A 265 12.50 -2.63 18.48
C THR A 265 12.45 -1.13 18.84
N PRO A 266 11.64 -0.33 18.12
CA PRO A 266 11.71 1.13 18.19
C PRO A 266 10.96 1.71 19.40
N HIS A 267 10.20 0.90 20.15
CA HIS A 267 9.37 1.35 21.26
C HIS A 267 10.14 1.26 22.57
N PHE A 268 9.80 2.12 23.53
CA PHE A 268 10.27 1.98 24.92
C PHE A 268 9.51 0.88 25.69
N ASP A 269 8.36 0.46 25.17
CA ASP A 269 7.59 -0.67 25.68
C ASP A 269 8.03 -1.97 24.98
N ASP A 270 8.64 -2.87 25.75
CA ASP A 270 9.07 -4.18 25.29
C ASP A 270 7.92 -5.07 24.80
N LEU A 271 6.71 -4.90 25.33
CA LEU A 271 5.54 -5.61 24.84
C LEU A 271 5.24 -5.24 23.39
N LEU A 272 5.30 -3.95 23.04
CA LEU A 272 5.12 -3.48 21.67
C LEU A 272 6.25 -3.98 20.76
N ASN A 273 7.49 -3.97 21.24
CA ASN A 273 8.63 -4.51 20.50
C ASN A 273 8.47 -5.99 20.15
N ARG A 274 7.91 -6.80 21.05
CA ARG A 274 7.62 -8.23 20.79
C ARG A 274 6.61 -8.45 19.68
N HIS A 275 5.68 -7.51 19.45
CA HIS A 275 4.72 -7.63 18.34
C HIS A 275 5.40 -7.62 16.98
N ASN A 276 6.54 -6.94 16.82
CA ASN A 276 7.25 -6.89 15.54
C ASN A 276 7.72 -8.28 15.05
N ALA A 277 7.71 -9.30 15.92
CA ALA A 277 7.97 -10.69 15.52
C ALA A 277 6.92 -11.23 14.54
N LYS A 278 5.66 -10.79 14.64
CA LYS A 278 4.54 -11.31 13.85
C LYS A 278 3.59 -10.26 13.30
N VAL A 279 3.78 -8.98 13.62
CA VAL A 279 2.95 -7.87 13.15
C VAL A 279 3.87 -6.87 12.46
N SER A 280 3.56 -6.48 11.23
CA SER A 280 4.35 -5.47 10.52
C SER A 280 4.14 -4.08 11.13
N CYS A 281 5.15 -3.20 11.00
CA CYS A 281 5.03 -1.82 11.44
C CYS A 281 3.80 -1.14 10.80
N GLN A 282 3.58 -1.39 9.50
CA GLN A 282 2.44 -0.87 8.75
C GLN A 282 1.10 -1.24 9.39
N ALA A 283 0.94 -2.47 9.92
CA ALA A 283 -0.32 -2.94 10.47
C ALA A 283 -0.82 -2.10 11.66
N CYS A 284 0.11 -1.59 12.48
CA CYS A 284 -0.19 -0.72 13.61
C CYS A 284 -0.16 0.77 13.24
N HIS A 285 0.75 1.16 12.33
CA HIS A 285 1.01 2.56 12.02
C HIS A 285 0.21 3.14 10.85
N ILE A 286 -0.52 2.31 10.10
CA ILE A 286 -1.44 2.75 9.04
C ILE A 286 -2.86 2.29 9.41
N PRO A 287 -3.50 2.93 10.40
CA PRO A 287 -4.82 2.53 10.91
C PRO A 287 -5.93 2.72 9.88
N LEU A 288 -5.76 3.69 8.97
CA LEU A 288 -6.66 4.08 7.90
C LEU A 288 -5.88 4.43 6.64
N TYR A 289 -6.43 4.10 5.48
CA TYR A 289 -5.99 4.55 4.16
C TYR A 289 -7.12 5.29 3.43
N ALA A 290 -6.84 5.84 2.25
CA ALA A 290 -7.74 6.71 1.49
C ALA A 290 -8.25 7.86 2.37
N LYS A 291 -7.34 8.51 3.09
CA LYS A 291 -7.68 9.55 4.08
C LYS A 291 -8.14 10.85 3.41
N ALA A 292 -7.53 11.24 2.26
CA ALA A 292 -7.83 12.50 1.59
C ALA A 292 -8.83 12.34 0.43
N ASN A 293 -8.65 11.37 -0.47
CA ASN A 293 -9.63 11.06 -1.52
C ASN A 293 -10.07 9.60 -1.50
N ALA A 294 -11.26 9.34 -2.04
CA ALA A 294 -11.80 8.00 -2.14
C ALA A 294 -10.97 7.12 -3.09
N THR A 295 -10.95 5.82 -2.83
CA THR A 295 -10.31 4.82 -3.68
C THR A 295 -11.32 3.80 -4.16
N LYS A 296 -11.06 3.21 -5.34
CA LYS A 296 -11.98 2.23 -5.92
C LYS A 296 -11.82 0.90 -5.22
N MET A 297 -12.91 0.42 -4.63
CA MET A 297 -12.98 -0.86 -3.93
C MET A 297 -13.56 -1.96 -4.81
N ASP A 298 -14.43 -1.61 -5.75
CA ASP A 298 -14.98 -2.57 -6.72
C ASP A 298 -15.01 -2.03 -8.14
N TRP A 299 -14.79 -2.92 -9.11
CA TRP A 299 -14.93 -2.64 -10.54
C TRP A 299 -15.63 -3.80 -11.25
N LYS A 300 -16.88 -3.58 -11.69
CA LYS A 300 -17.67 -4.56 -12.46
C LYS A 300 -17.68 -4.21 -13.95
N TRP A 301 -16.87 -4.91 -14.73
CA TRP A 301 -16.86 -4.78 -16.19
C TRP A 301 -18.09 -5.39 -16.86
N SER A 302 -18.77 -6.33 -16.20
CA SER A 302 -20.02 -6.94 -16.67
C SER A 302 -21.16 -5.94 -16.92
N ASP A 303 -21.14 -4.81 -16.21
CA ASP A 303 -22.10 -3.72 -16.36
C ASP A 303 -21.80 -2.76 -17.53
N ALA A 304 -20.61 -2.88 -18.15
CA ALA A 304 -20.19 -1.96 -19.20
C ALA A 304 -21.04 -2.12 -20.48
N GLY A 305 -21.16 -1.03 -21.25
CA GLY A 305 -21.83 -1.01 -22.55
C GLY A 305 -23.29 -0.52 -22.53
N LYS A 306 -23.82 -0.08 -21.39
CA LYS A 306 -25.13 0.60 -21.34
C LYS A 306 -24.99 1.97 -21.99
N LEU A 307 -25.88 2.29 -22.93
CA LEU A 307 -25.90 3.56 -23.66
C LEU A 307 -27.21 4.29 -23.40
N ARG A 308 -27.20 5.62 -23.47
CA ARG A 308 -28.40 6.45 -23.36
C ARG A 308 -28.59 7.16 -24.70
N ASN A 309 -29.69 6.84 -25.40
CA ASN A 309 -29.96 7.34 -26.75
C ASN A 309 -28.83 7.04 -27.76
N GLY A 310 -28.20 5.87 -27.65
CA GLY A 310 -27.10 5.46 -28.53
C GLY A 310 -25.73 6.06 -28.19
N GLU A 311 -25.64 6.97 -27.21
CA GLU A 311 -24.40 7.61 -26.79
C GLU A 311 -23.92 7.08 -25.43
N PRO A 312 -22.60 7.03 -25.19
CA PRO A 312 -22.06 6.66 -23.89
C PRO A 312 -22.35 7.74 -22.85
N TYR A 313 -22.63 7.30 -21.62
CA TYR A 313 -22.92 8.18 -20.51
C TYR A 313 -22.11 7.81 -19.28
N ARG A 314 -22.20 8.67 -18.26
CA ARG A 314 -21.55 8.54 -16.96
C ARG A 314 -22.57 8.88 -15.89
N GLU A 315 -22.52 8.16 -14.79
CA GLU A 315 -23.29 8.48 -13.58
C GLU A 315 -22.32 8.79 -12.46
N PHE A 316 -22.69 9.75 -11.63
CA PHE A 316 -21.86 10.26 -10.54
C PHE A 316 -22.55 10.02 -9.21
N ASN A 317 -21.73 9.73 -8.21
CA ASN A 317 -22.13 9.67 -6.82
C ASN A 317 -22.27 11.07 -6.22
N SER A 318 -22.82 11.13 -4.99
CA SER A 318 -22.96 12.38 -4.23
C SER A 318 -21.64 13.11 -3.96
N ASP A 319 -20.51 12.40 -3.96
CA ASP A 319 -19.16 12.94 -3.79
C ASP A 319 -18.46 13.26 -5.13
N SER A 320 -19.21 13.29 -6.24
CA SER A 320 -18.71 13.51 -7.61
C SER A 320 -17.75 12.44 -8.15
N THR A 321 -17.62 11.29 -7.48
CA THR A 321 -16.95 10.13 -8.08
C THR A 321 -17.85 9.48 -9.12
N SER A 322 -17.31 9.03 -10.26
CA SER A 322 -18.14 8.29 -11.23
C SER A 322 -18.51 6.94 -10.65
N GLU A 323 -19.80 6.63 -10.61
CA GLU A 323 -20.36 5.35 -10.15
C GLU A 323 -20.55 4.37 -11.32
N TYR A 324 -20.80 4.93 -12.51
CA TYR A 324 -20.92 4.18 -13.75
C TYR A 324 -20.26 4.91 -14.90
N LEU A 325 -19.62 4.16 -15.80
CA LEU A 325 -19.15 4.63 -17.10
C LEU A 325 -19.51 3.60 -18.18
N SER A 326 -20.17 3.99 -19.28
CA SER A 326 -20.46 3.05 -20.38
C SER A 326 -19.24 2.27 -20.85
N ILE A 327 -18.06 2.91 -20.85
CA ILE A 327 -16.80 2.33 -21.32
C ILE A 327 -16.14 1.37 -20.32
N LYS A 328 -16.57 1.34 -19.06
CA LYS A 328 -15.84 0.65 -17.99
C LYS A 328 -16.74 -0.09 -16.98
N GLY A 329 -18.05 0.12 -16.98
CA GLY A 329 -19.00 -0.52 -16.07
C GLY A 329 -19.18 0.25 -14.76
N THR A 330 -19.50 -0.48 -13.69
CA THR A 330 -19.90 0.07 -12.39
C THR A 330 -18.74 0.04 -11.40
N PHE A 331 -18.65 1.04 -10.52
CA PHE A 331 -17.63 1.14 -9.49
C PHE A 331 -18.24 1.34 -8.11
N ARG A 332 -17.57 0.80 -7.08
CA ARG A 332 -17.77 1.25 -5.70
C ARG A 332 -16.52 1.98 -5.22
N TRP A 333 -16.73 3.14 -4.60
CA TRP A 333 -15.70 3.97 -4.01
C TRP A 333 -15.87 4.03 -2.50
N ALA A 334 -14.77 4.19 -1.77
CA ALA A 334 -14.82 4.45 -0.35
C ALA A 334 -13.59 5.23 0.12
N LYS A 335 -13.75 5.92 1.26
CA LYS A 335 -12.78 6.83 1.88
C LYS A 335 -12.65 6.51 3.37
N ASN A 336 -11.51 6.83 3.98
CA ASN A 336 -11.21 6.57 5.40
C ASN A 336 -11.40 5.10 5.79
N LEU A 337 -10.78 4.22 5.02
CA LEU A 337 -10.96 2.77 5.14
C LEU A 337 -9.98 2.18 6.14
N LYS A 338 -10.47 1.27 6.98
CA LYS A 338 -9.60 0.37 7.76
C LYS A 338 -9.04 -0.70 6.80
N PRO A 339 -7.73 -0.99 6.81
CA PRO A 339 -7.18 -2.09 6.03
C PRO A 339 -7.74 -3.44 6.49
N ASP A 340 -7.78 -4.39 5.56
CA ASP A 340 -7.84 -5.81 5.89
C ASP A 340 -6.45 -6.29 6.32
N TYR A 341 -6.39 -7.40 7.05
CA TYR A 341 -5.13 -7.94 7.58
C TYR A 341 -4.91 -9.38 7.13
N ILE A 342 -3.72 -9.67 6.63
CA ILE A 342 -3.34 -11.01 6.13
C ILE A 342 -1.98 -11.44 6.66
N TRP A 343 -1.72 -12.75 6.70
CA TRP A 343 -0.36 -13.26 6.84
C TRP A 343 0.42 -13.09 5.54
N PHE A 344 1.63 -12.54 5.63
CA PHE A 344 2.46 -12.29 4.47
C PHE A 344 3.96 -12.46 4.77
N ASN A 345 4.66 -13.24 3.94
CA ASN A 345 6.10 -13.53 4.05
C ASN A 345 6.96 -12.72 3.07
N GLY A 346 6.35 -11.84 2.26
CA GLY A 346 7.04 -11.04 1.25
C GLY A 346 7.14 -11.68 -0.14
N THR A 347 6.61 -12.89 -0.35
CA THR A 347 6.54 -13.54 -1.67
C THR A 347 5.11 -13.63 -2.18
N ALA A 348 4.93 -13.56 -3.50
CA ALA A 348 3.61 -13.54 -4.12
C ALA A 348 3.59 -14.27 -5.47
N ASP A 349 2.45 -14.84 -5.83
CA ASP A 349 2.16 -15.29 -7.20
C ASP A 349 1.13 -14.34 -7.84
N HIS A 350 1.09 -14.33 -9.16
CA HIS A 350 0.20 -13.49 -9.95
C HIS A 350 -0.50 -14.33 -11.01
N TYR A 351 -1.73 -13.97 -11.33
CA TYR A 351 -2.37 -14.50 -12.52
C TYR A 351 -1.59 -14.01 -13.75
N MET A 352 -1.06 -14.96 -14.53
CA MET A 352 -0.34 -14.70 -15.77
C MET A 352 -1.27 -14.92 -16.97
N LEU A 353 -1.05 -14.17 -18.04
CA LEU A 353 -1.76 -14.41 -19.30
C LEU A 353 -1.61 -15.87 -19.75
N GLY A 354 -2.74 -16.50 -20.06
CA GLY A 354 -2.80 -17.92 -20.44
C GLY A 354 -2.99 -18.90 -19.27
N ASP A 355 -2.90 -18.46 -18.01
CA ASP A 355 -3.24 -19.32 -16.87
C ASP A 355 -4.69 -19.79 -16.97
N THR A 356 -4.97 -21.03 -16.56
CA THR A 356 -6.35 -21.52 -16.43
C THR A 356 -6.95 -21.07 -15.10
N ILE A 357 -8.19 -20.62 -15.13
CA ILE A 357 -9.00 -20.31 -13.95
C ILE A 357 -9.26 -21.59 -13.16
N ARG A 358 -8.81 -21.62 -11.90
CA ARG A 358 -8.93 -22.78 -11.01
C ARG A 358 -9.94 -22.59 -9.87
N GLU A 359 -10.22 -21.34 -9.51
CA GLU A 359 -11.10 -20.97 -8.41
C GLU A 359 -11.84 -19.67 -8.73
N VAL A 360 -12.99 -19.46 -8.08
CA VAL A 360 -13.78 -18.23 -8.16
C VAL A 360 -14.08 -17.77 -6.73
N PRO A 361 -13.83 -16.50 -6.35
CA PRO A 361 -13.24 -15.43 -7.18
C PRO A 361 -11.81 -15.72 -7.64
N VAL A 362 -11.47 -15.32 -8.86
CA VAL A 362 -10.10 -15.46 -9.41
C VAL A 362 -9.15 -14.54 -8.66
N LYS A 363 -8.12 -15.11 -8.03
CA LYS A 363 -7.07 -14.34 -7.38
C LYS A 363 -6.12 -13.76 -8.43
N MET A 364 -6.18 -12.45 -8.64
CA MET A 364 -5.27 -11.75 -9.55
C MET A 364 -3.83 -11.78 -9.02
N ASN A 365 -3.69 -11.82 -7.70
CA ASN A 365 -2.45 -12.13 -7.01
C ASN A 365 -2.73 -12.92 -5.74
N THR A 366 -1.78 -13.76 -5.36
CA THR A 366 -1.78 -14.50 -4.09
C THR A 366 -0.60 -14.03 -3.28
N LEU A 367 -0.85 -13.46 -2.10
CA LEU A 367 0.19 -13.08 -1.15
C LEU A 367 0.44 -14.27 -0.23
N PHE A 368 1.65 -14.84 -0.27
CA PHE A 368 1.97 -16.04 0.51
C PHE A 368 2.29 -15.71 1.96
N GLY A 369 1.94 -16.62 2.86
CA GLY A 369 2.26 -16.49 4.29
C GLY A 369 1.31 -17.29 5.16
N SER A 370 1.75 -17.59 6.37
CA SER A 370 0.94 -18.22 7.40
C SER A 370 1.50 -17.89 8.78
N HIS A 371 0.74 -18.13 9.84
CA HIS A 371 1.24 -18.00 11.21
C HIS A 371 2.52 -18.83 11.44
N ASP A 372 2.54 -20.07 10.96
CA ASP A 372 3.62 -21.04 11.20
C ASP A 372 4.88 -20.75 10.39
N ASN A 373 4.75 -19.95 9.32
CA ASN A 373 5.90 -19.48 8.56
C ASN A 373 6.66 -18.42 9.39
N LYS A 374 7.93 -18.72 9.72
CA LYS A 374 8.80 -17.86 10.53
C LYS A 374 9.04 -16.48 9.92
N ASP A 375 9.00 -16.37 8.60
CA ASP A 375 9.26 -15.14 7.86
C ASP A 375 7.96 -14.34 7.60
N SER A 376 6.80 -14.88 8.00
CA SER A 376 5.51 -14.20 7.87
C SER A 376 5.23 -13.23 9.01
N LYS A 377 4.72 -12.06 8.64
CA LYS A 377 4.07 -11.10 9.56
C LYS A 377 2.65 -10.80 9.09
N ILE A 378 1.84 -10.23 9.97
CA ILE A 378 0.53 -9.67 9.65
C ILE A 378 0.74 -8.34 8.94
N PHE A 379 0.22 -8.19 7.73
CA PHE A 379 0.30 -6.97 6.91
C PHE A 379 -1.08 -6.37 6.65
N PRO A 380 -1.20 -5.02 6.62
CA PRO A 380 -2.41 -4.35 6.17
C PRO A 380 -2.48 -4.36 4.64
N VAL A 381 -3.66 -4.66 4.10
CA VAL A 381 -3.93 -4.69 2.66
C VAL A 381 -5.23 -3.97 2.36
N LYS A 382 -5.26 -3.30 1.21
CA LYS A 382 -6.48 -2.97 0.48
C LYS A 382 -6.87 -4.20 -0.34
N ILE A 383 -8.12 -4.63 -0.24
CA ILE A 383 -8.68 -5.65 -1.11
C ILE A 383 -9.59 -4.97 -2.14
N ASN A 384 -9.29 -5.16 -3.42
CA ASN A 384 -10.16 -4.73 -4.52
C ASN A 384 -10.86 -5.95 -5.10
N THR A 385 -12.18 -5.89 -5.28
CA THR A 385 -12.95 -6.96 -5.93
C THR A 385 -13.59 -6.46 -7.22
N GLY A 386 -14.16 -7.36 -8.00
CA GLY A 386 -14.77 -6.98 -9.27
C GLY A 386 -15.11 -8.18 -10.11
N ASP A 387 -15.42 -7.93 -11.37
CA ASP A 387 -15.50 -8.97 -12.38
C ASP A 387 -14.79 -8.53 -13.66
N GLN A 388 -14.33 -9.50 -14.44
CA GLN A 388 -13.71 -9.22 -15.72
C GLN A 388 -13.97 -10.35 -16.71
N ILE A 389 -13.79 -10.02 -17.99
CA ILE A 389 -14.07 -10.90 -19.12
C ILE A 389 -13.14 -12.13 -19.12
N TYR A 390 -13.70 -13.32 -19.35
CA TYR A 390 -12.98 -14.57 -19.50
C TYR A 390 -13.57 -15.44 -20.63
N ASP A 391 -12.76 -16.33 -21.18
CA ASP A 391 -13.17 -17.28 -22.21
C ASP A 391 -13.85 -18.51 -21.59
N LYS A 392 -15.08 -18.81 -22.00
CA LYS A 392 -15.88 -19.91 -21.40
C LYS A 392 -15.34 -21.30 -21.72
N VAL A 393 -14.66 -21.45 -22.86
CA VAL A 393 -14.17 -22.75 -23.35
C VAL A 393 -12.76 -22.99 -22.82
N TYR A 394 -11.85 -22.02 -23.00
CA TYR A 394 -10.47 -22.15 -22.53
C TYR A 394 -10.34 -21.93 -21.01
N LYS A 395 -11.35 -21.32 -20.38
CA LYS A 395 -11.36 -20.98 -18.94
C LYS A 395 -10.16 -20.12 -18.56
N THR A 396 -9.84 -19.12 -19.37
CA THR A 396 -8.77 -18.17 -19.14
C THR A 396 -9.33 -16.75 -19.14
N LEU A 397 -8.82 -15.86 -18.29
CA LEU A 397 -9.07 -14.43 -18.40
C LEU A 397 -8.64 -13.92 -19.78
N ILE A 398 -9.44 -13.01 -20.33
CA ILE A 398 -9.21 -12.42 -21.66
C ILE A 398 -8.42 -11.11 -21.51
N GLN A 399 -7.45 -10.88 -22.38
CA GLN A 399 -6.84 -9.57 -22.62
C GLN A 399 -7.61 -8.88 -23.77
N PRO A 400 -8.55 -7.96 -23.48
CA PRO A 400 -9.26 -7.25 -24.54
C PRO A 400 -8.47 -6.04 -25.04
N LYS A 401 -8.71 -5.68 -26.31
CA LYS A 401 -8.38 -4.36 -26.84
C LYS A 401 -9.42 -3.35 -26.37
N LEU A 402 -9.04 -2.50 -25.42
CA LEU A 402 -9.90 -1.49 -24.82
C LEU A 402 -9.79 -0.13 -25.52
N PHE A 403 -8.60 0.24 -26.00
CA PHE A 403 -8.32 1.59 -26.50
C PHE A 403 -8.05 1.65 -28.01
N SER A 404 -8.61 2.67 -28.66
CA SER A 404 -8.19 3.16 -29.97
C SER A 404 -8.63 4.63 -30.13
N LEU A 405 -7.92 5.37 -30.98
CA LEU A 405 -8.33 6.71 -31.39
C LEU A 405 -9.55 6.66 -32.34
N ASN A 406 -9.70 5.56 -33.08
CA ASN A 406 -10.68 5.43 -34.14
C ASN A 406 -11.84 4.51 -33.72
N LYS A 407 -13.06 4.85 -34.16
CA LYS A 407 -14.22 3.95 -34.09
C LYS A 407 -14.09 2.88 -35.19
N GLY A 408 -14.49 1.65 -34.90
CA GLY A 408 -14.40 0.51 -35.81
C GLY A 408 -13.06 -0.24 -35.74
N ASP A 409 -12.15 0.14 -34.85
CA ASP A 409 -10.84 -0.49 -34.67
C ASP A 409 -10.85 -1.57 -33.57
N SER A 410 -12.02 -2.19 -33.34
CA SER A 410 -12.27 -3.26 -32.37
C SER A 410 -12.09 -2.87 -30.90
N ALA A 411 -11.84 -1.60 -30.60
CA ALA A 411 -11.56 -1.13 -29.26
C ALA A 411 -12.85 -0.94 -28.46
N TYR A 412 -12.95 -1.63 -27.30
CA TYR A 412 -14.18 -1.64 -26.51
C TYR A 412 -14.67 -0.24 -26.12
N TRP A 413 -13.77 0.70 -25.76
CA TRP A 413 -14.17 2.05 -25.33
C TRP A 413 -14.79 2.92 -26.44
N LYS A 414 -14.71 2.49 -27.70
CA LYS A 414 -15.32 3.17 -28.87
C LYS A 414 -16.46 2.36 -29.47
N ASP A 415 -16.29 1.05 -29.55
CA ASP A 415 -17.18 0.17 -30.31
C ASP A 415 -18.20 -0.56 -29.43
N PHE A 416 -17.99 -0.61 -28.12
CA PHE A 416 -18.86 -1.27 -27.13
C PHE A 416 -19.19 -2.74 -27.48
N ASN A 417 -18.27 -3.43 -28.15
CA ASN A 417 -18.42 -4.83 -28.56
C ASN A 417 -17.30 -5.69 -27.93
N TRP A 418 -17.69 -6.52 -26.96
CA TRP A 418 -16.76 -7.40 -26.25
C TRP A 418 -16.17 -8.49 -27.12
N ASN A 419 -16.93 -9.07 -28.06
CA ASN A 419 -16.44 -10.14 -28.93
C ASN A 419 -15.30 -9.64 -29.83
N THR A 420 -15.47 -8.48 -30.46
CA THR A 420 -14.42 -7.90 -31.30
C THR A 420 -13.21 -7.46 -30.48
N ALA A 421 -13.42 -6.87 -29.31
CA ALA A 421 -12.35 -6.47 -28.41
C ALA A 421 -11.55 -7.65 -27.86
N ALA A 422 -12.23 -8.73 -27.46
CA ALA A 422 -11.62 -9.97 -27.00
C ALA A 422 -10.82 -10.64 -28.12
N ALA A 423 -11.41 -10.79 -29.31
CA ALA A 423 -10.72 -11.38 -30.46
C ALA A 423 -9.45 -10.60 -30.83
N ALA A 424 -9.55 -9.27 -30.94
CA ALA A 424 -8.41 -8.43 -31.30
C ALA A 424 -7.30 -8.46 -30.24
N GLY A 425 -7.66 -8.36 -28.95
CA GLY A 425 -6.68 -8.36 -27.87
C GLY A 425 -6.01 -9.71 -27.65
N MET A 426 -6.76 -10.82 -27.73
CA MET A 426 -6.21 -12.17 -27.60
C MET A 426 -5.29 -12.53 -28.77
N ALA A 427 -5.68 -12.17 -30.00
CA ALA A 427 -4.82 -12.30 -31.17
C ALA A 427 -3.51 -11.51 -31.00
N ARG A 428 -3.57 -10.31 -30.42
CA ARG A 428 -2.40 -9.46 -30.17
C ARG A 428 -1.40 -10.11 -29.21
N VAL A 429 -1.87 -10.86 -28.22
CA VAL A 429 -1.00 -11.56 -27.26
C VAL A 429 -0.71 -13.02 -27.65
N GLY A 430 -1.14 -13.45 -28.85
CA GLY A 430 -0.90 -14.79 -29.35
C GLY A 430 -1.65 -15.91 -28.61
N LEU A 431 -2.75 -15.58 -27.93
CA LEU A 431 -3.58 -16.55 -27.20
C LEU A 431 -4.91 -16.81 -27.94
N PRO A 432 -5.46 -18.03 -27.84
CA PRO A 432 -6.69 -18.36 -28.54
C PRO A 432 -7.92 -17.71 -27.86
N PHE A 433 -8.93 -17.41 -28.66
CA PHE A 433 -10.26 -16.98 -28.19
C PHE A 433 -11.31 -17.85 -28.88
N SER A 434 -12.21 -18.45 -28.11
CA SER A 434 -13.22 -19.40 -28.59
C SER A 434 -14.42 -18.74 -29.26
N GLY A 435 -14.52 -17.40 -29.18
CA GLY A 435 -15.71 -16.66 -29.57
C GLY A 435 -16.80 -16.62 -28.49
N GLN A 436 -16.57 -17.26 -27.35
CA GLN A 436 -17.50 -17.30 -26.22
C GLN A 436 -16.85 -16.71 -24.97
N TYR A 437 -17.43 -15.63 -24.47
CA TYR A 437 -16.99 -14.99 -23.22
C TYR A 437 -18.13 -14.93 -22.21
N ASP A 438 -17.74 -14.74 -20.96
CA ASP A 438 -18.61 -14.33 -19.85
C ASP A 438 -17.77 -13.51 -18.87
N PHE A 439 -18.33 -13.11 -17.72
CA PHE A 439 -17.62 -12.41 -16.66
C PHE A 439 -17.43 -13.30 -15.45
N VAL A 440 -16.25 -13.22 -14.83
CA VAL A 440 -15.91 -13.97 -13.62
C VAL A 440 -15.49 -13.02 -12.52
N GLU A 441 -15.90 -13.29 -11.29
CA GLU A 441 -15.50 -12.53 -10.12
C GLU A 441 -13.99 -12.64 -9.90
N THR A 442 -13.38 -11.54 -9.47
CA THR A 442 -11.95 -11.43 -9.22
C THR A 442 -11.67 -10.70 -7.91
N ILE A 443 -10.52 -11.00 -7.33
CA ILE A 443 -10.02 -10.37 -6.12
C ILE A 443 -8.53 -10.06 -6.28
N MET A 444 -8.11 -8.89 -5.80
CA MET A 444 -6.71 -8.44 -5.85
C MET A 444 -6.32 -7.76 -4.55
N TYR A 445 -5.15 -8.13 -4.03
CA TYR A 445 -4.61 -7.64 -2.76
C TYR A 445 -3.52 -6.59 -3.00
N TRP A 446 -3.61 -5.48 -2.29
CA TRP A 446 -2.71 -4.33 -2.39
C TRP A 446 -2.16 -3.98 -1.01
N PRO A 447 -0.91 -4.37 -0.69
CA PRO A 447 -0.28 -3.97 0.57
C PRO A 447 -0.22 -2.45 0.72
N VAL A 448 -0.65 -1.98 1.88
CA VAL A 448 -0.68 -0.56 2.24
C VAL A 448 0.62 -0.19 2.95
N ASN A 449 1.34 0.82 2.46
CA ASN A 449 2.68 1.19 2.92
C ASN A 449 2.89 2.68 3.20
N HIS A 450 1.98 3.54 2.74
CA HIS A 450 2.01 4.99 2.94
C HIS A 450 0.82 5.44 3.79
N MET A 451 0.70 6.75 4.01
CA MET A 451 -0.24 7.36 4.96
C MET A 451 0.02 6.94 6.41
N VAL A 452 1.30 6.82 6.78
CA VAL A 452 1.70 6.50 8.16
C VAL A 452 1.17 7.57 9.11
N ALA A 453 0.42 7.16 10.12
CA ALA A 453 -0.24 8.06 11.06
C ALA A 453 0.72 8.53 12.17
N PRO A 454 0.42 9.67 12.83
CA PRO A 454 1.08 10.07 14.08
C PRO A 454 1.02 8.96 15.12
N LYS A 455 2.03 8.88 16.00
CA LYS A 455 2.16 7.80 17.00
C LYS A 455 0.93 7.71 17.92
N GLU A 456 0.29 8.84 18.18
CA GLU A 456 -0.91 9.00 19.02
C GLU A 456 -2.18 8.44 18.37
N LYS A 457 -2.15 8.22 17.05
CA LYS A 457 -3.26 7.70 16.24
C LYS A 457 -3.00 6.27 15.76
N THR A 458 -1.99 5.59 16.31
CA THR A 458 -1.70 4.19 15.97
C THR A 458 -2.79 3.26 16.50
N VAL A 459 -2.86 2.05 15.94
CA VAL A 459 -3.82 1.04 16.36
C VAL A 459 -3.60 0.68 17.84
N GLY A 460 -4.64 0.82 18.66
CA GLY A 460 -4.61 0.45 20.07
C GLY A 460 -4.80 -1.06 20.30
N CYS A 461 -4.34 -1.56 21.45
CA CYS A 461 -4.39 -2.99 21.78
C CYS A 461 -5.80 -3.60 21.64
N ALA A 462 -6.82 -2.90 22.15
CA ALA A 462 -8.21 -3.36 22.15
C ALA A 462 -8.83 -3.45 20.74
N GLU A 463 -8.27 -2.77 19.74
CA GLU A 463 -8.75 -2.88 18.36
C GLU A 463 -8.38 -4.22 17.73
N CYS A 464 -7.33 -4.89 18.23
CA CYS A 464 -6.91 -6.22 17.79
C CYS A 464 -7.35 -7.32 18.76
N HIS A 465 -7.18 -7.08 20.06
CA HIS A 465 -7.45 -8.03 21.15
C HIS A 465 -8.90 -7.95 21.65
N THR A 466 -9.85 -8.06 20.72
CA THR A 466 -11.30 -8.04 21.02
C THR A 466 -12.00 -9.23 20.37
N ARG A 467 -13.10 -9.67 20.98
CA ARG A 467 -13.85 -10.87 20.56
C ARG A 467 -14.60 -10.71 19.24
N SER A 468 -15.04 -9.49 18.93
CA SER A 468 -15.88 -9.21 17.76
C SER A 468 -15.56 -7.83 17.22
N ASN A 469 -15.65 -7.67 15.90
CA ASN A 469 -15.38 -6.42 15.20
C ASN A 469 -13.94 -5.93 15.44
N GLY A 470 -13.02 -6.87 15.60
CA GLY A 470 -11.59 -6.61 15.78
C GLY A 470 -10.86 -6.60 14.45
N ARG A 471 -9.77 -5.84 14.36
CA ARG A 471 -8.94 -5.75 13.13
C ARG A 471 -8.43 -7.10 12.65
N LEU A 472 -8.13 -8.01 13.58
CA LEU A 472 -7.58 -9.33 13.28
C LEU A 472 -8.64 -10.45 13.28
N GLU A 473 -9.93 -10.13 13.23
CA GLU A 473 -11.00 -11.14 13.40
C GLU A 473 -10.95 -12.26 12.35
N ASN A 474 -10.56 -11.93 11.11
CA ASN A 474 -10.52 -12.88 9.98
C ASN A 474 -9.24 -13.72 9.93
N LEU A 475 -8.28 -13.50 10.84
CA LEU A 475 -7.05 -14.29 10.89
C LEU A 475 -7.19 -15.49 11.80
N ALA A 476 -6.93 -16.68 11.27
CA ALA A 476 -6.96 -17.94 12.02
C ALA A 476 -5.55 -18.56 12.18
N GLY A 477 -5.47 -19.70 12.87
CA GLY A 477 -4.26 -20.51 13.01
C GLY A 477 -3.38 -20.18 14.21
N PHE A 478 -3.81 -19.27 15.09
CA PHE A 478 -3.09 -18.93 16.32
C PHE A 478 -4.05 -18.46 17.41
N TYR A 479 -3.58 -18.51 18.66
CA TYR A 479 -4.30 -17.97 19.80
C TYR A 479 -3.96 -16.49 20.00
N LEU A 480 -4.96 -15.63 19.88
CA LEU A 480 -4.87 -14.20 20.13
C LEU A 480 -5.54 -13.87 21.48
N PRO A 481 -4.77 -13.44 22.51
CA PRO A 481 -5.35 -13.06 23.80
C PRO A 481 -6.47 -12.02 23.64
N GLY A 482 -7.56 -12.15 24.38
CA GLY A 482 -8.69 -11.21 24.33
C GLY A 482 -9.69 -11.45 23.19
N ARG A 483 -9.24 -11.97 22.03
CA ARG A 483 -10.12 -12.43 20.94
C ARG A 483 -10.54 -13.87 21.15
N ASP A 484 -9.54 -14.75 21.25
CA ASP A 484 -9.75 -16.19 21.33
C ASP A 484 -9.93 -16.64 22.77
N HIS A 485 -10.59 -17.78 22.95
CA HIS A 485 -10.76 -18.41 24.25
C HIS A 485 -10.74 -19.93 24.09
N ASN A 486 -10.31 -20.63 25.14
CA ASN A 486 -10.27 -22.08 25.14
C ASN A 486 -11.07 -22.57 26.34
N ARG A 487 -12.32 -22.98 26.09
CA ARG A 487 -13.29 -23.28 27.16
C ARG A 487 -12.78 -24.25 28.23
N PRO A 488 -12.12 -25.38 27.90
CA PRO A 488 -11.49 -26.24 28.91
C PRO A 488 -10.44 -25.51 29.77
N LEU A 489 -9.53 -24.76 29.15
CA LEU A 489 -8.51 -23.97 29.86
C LEU A 489 -9.14 -22.86 30.70
N ASP A 490 -10.17 -22.18 30.19
CA ASP A 490 -10.91 -21.14 30.89
C ASP A 490 -11.57 -21.72 32.15
N ILE A 491 -12.26 -22.87 32.03
CA ILE A 491 -12.89 -23.58 33.15
C ILE A 491 -11.85 -24.00 34.18
N PHE A 492 -10.72 -24.55 33.74
CA PHE A 492 -9.65 -24.96 34.63
C PHE A 492 -9.03 -23.76 35.37
N GLY A 493 -8.81 -22.65 34.67
CA GLY A 493 -8.34 -21.40 35.27
C GLY A 493 -9.31 -20.85 36.31
N ILE A 494 -10.61 -20.82 36.01
CA ILE A 494 -11.67 -20.43 36.95
C ILE A 494 -11.67 -21.36 38.18
N PHE A 495 -11.55 -22.67 37.96
CA PHE A 495 -11.50 -23.65 39.05
C PHE A 495 -10.31 -23.41 39.99
N ILE A 496 -9.12 -23.12 39.45
CA ILE A 496 -7.95 -22.75 40.28
C ILE A 496 -8.23 -21.49 41.08
N ILE A 497 -8.76 -20.43 40.46
CA ILE A 497 -9.07 -19.16 41.14
C ILE A 497 -10.06 -19.40 42.29
N VAL A 498 -11.13 -20.14 42.04
CA VAL A 498 -12.15 -20.47 43.05
C VAL A 498 -11.56 -21.30 44.17
N THR A 499 -10.71 -22.28 43.85
CA THR A 499 -10.07 -23.15 44.85
C THR A 499 -9.07 -22.37 45.72
N CYS A 500 -8.28 -21.48 45.12
CA CYS A 500 -7.37 -20.58 45.84
C CYS A 500 -8.14 -19.63 46.77
N LEU A 501 -9.21 -19.00 46.28
CA LEU A 501 -10.08 -18.16 47.12
C LEU A 501 -10.67 -18.95 48.27
N GLY A 502 -11.15 -20.17 48.01
CA GLY A 502 -11.62 -21.10 49.04
C GLY A 502 -10.56 -21.39 50.10
N GLY A 503 -9.33 -21.66 49.69
CA GLY A 503 -8.19 -21.84 50.59
C GLY A 503 -7.90 -20.62 51.47
N VAL A 504 -7.96 -19.41 50.90
CA VAL A 504 -7.81 -18.14 51.65
C VAL A 504 -8.93 -17.99 52.68
N PHE A 505 -10.18 -18.27 52.33
CA PHE A 505 -11.31 -18.23 53.26
C PHE A 505 -11.17 -19.24 54.40
N VAL A 506 -10.76 -20.48 54.09
CA VAL A 506 -10.51 -21.52 55.10
C VAL A 506 -9.38 -21.10 56.03
N HIS A 507 -8.29 -20.54 55.51
CA HIS A 507 -7.19 -20.02 56.33
C HIS A 507 -7.64 -18.88 57.25
N ALA A 508 -8.43 -17.93 56.72
CA ALA A 508 -8.99 -16.82 57.49
C ALA A 508 -9.91 -17.32 58.61
N LEU A 509 -10.78 -18.31 58.31
CA LEU A 509 -11.66 -18.92 59.30
C LEU A 509 -10.87 -19.61 60.43
N PHE A 510 -9.82 -20.36 60.09
CA PHE A 510 -8.94 -20.98 61.08
C PHE A 510 -8.26 -19.94 61.98
N ARG A 511 -7.79 -18.81 61.41
CA ARG A 511 -7.25 -17.71 62.21
C ARG A 511 -8.29 -17.14 63.18
N ILE A 512 -9.51 -16.88 62.74
CA ILE A 512 -10.59 -16.34 63.59
C ILE A 512 -10.91 -17.32 64.73
N LEU A 513 -11.08 -18.60 64.41
CA LEU A 513 -11.39 -19.63 65.41
C LEU A 513 -10.25 -19.78 66.44
N ALA A 514 -9.00 -19.82 66.01
CA ALA A 514 -7.83 -19.88 66.90
C ALA A 514 -7.72 -18.65 67.81
N THR A 515 -8.02 -17.45 67.28
CA THR A 515 -8.01 -16.21 68.04
C THR A 515 -9.14 -16.17 69.08
N SER A 516 -10.34 -16.67 68.72
CA SER A 516 -11.46 -16.77 69.67
C SER A 516 -11.16 -17.75 70.81
N ARG A 517 -10.50 -18.88 70.52
CA ARG A 517 -10.06 -19.87 71.51
C ARG A 517 -9.00 -19.31 72.45
N ARG A 518 -8.03 -18.54 71.93
CA ARG A 518 -7.05 -17.81 72.76
C ARG A 518 -7.71 -16.77 73.67
N LYS A 519 -8.69 -16.01 73.17
CA LYS A 519 -9.46 -15.05 74.00
C LYS A 519 -10.26 -15.74 75.10
N LYS A 520 -10.83 -16.92 74.83
CA LYS A 520 -11.58 -17.70 75.83
C LYS A 520 -10.65 -18.26 76.91
N SER A 521 -9.51 -18.84 76.49
CA SER A 521 -8.45 -19.31 77.40
C SER A 521 -7.86 -18.20 78.28
N SER A 522 -7.73 -16.96 77.78
CA SER A 522 -7.27 -15.82 78.59
C SER A 522 -8.34 -15.27 79.55
N ILE A 523 -9.62 -15.54 79.32
CA ILE A 523 -10.71 -15.15 80.23
C ILE A 523 -10.83 -16.19 81.36
N ASP A 524 -10.64 -17.47 81.04
CA ASP A 524 -10.64 -18.56 82.04
C ASP A 524 -9.41 -18.49 82.98
N THR A 525 -8.29 -17.90 82.56
CA THR A 525 -7.10 -17.69 83.45
C THR A 525 -7.19 -16.47 84.36
N ILE A 526 -8.17 -15.57 84.17
CA ILE A 526 -8.38 -14.39 85.02
C ILE A 526 -9.50 -14.66 86.06
N THR A 527 -10.17 -15.81 86.00
CA THR A 527 -11.33 -16.16 86.83
C THR A 527 -11.10 -17.33 87.80
N GLU A 528 -9.87 -17.79 87.97
CA GLU A 528 -9.50 -18.64 89.13
C GLU A 528 -8.80 -17.79 90.21
N PRO A 529 -9.30 -17.78 91.47
CA PRO A 529 -8.73 -17.01 92.58
C PRO A 529 -7.41 -17.55 93.14
#